data_AF-A0A0F8VRM8-F1
#
_entry.id   AF-A0A0F8VRM8-F1
#
_cell.length_a   1.000
_cell.length_b   1.000
_cell.length_c   1.000
_cell.angle_alpha   90.00
_cell.angle_beta   90.00
_cell.angle_gamma   90.00
#
_symmetry.space_group_name_H-M   'P 1'
#
loop_
_entity.id
_entity.type
_entity.pdbx_description
1 polymer ?
#
loop_
_entity_poly.entity_id
_entity_poly.type
_entity_poly.pdbx_seq_one_letter_code
_entity_poly.pdbx_strand_id
1 'polypeptide(L)'
;MNAATALRARMATSFVARRGFSTTRSQLASPYHYAEGPRSNLPFNPLTKFFFFRYWAFMITGFGAPFAIAGMSSIILMKVPSVGLTVFFPLVWQTYKSR
;
A
#
# COMPACT_ATOMS: atom_id res chain seq x y z
N MET A 1 14.09 -22.27 -38.69
CA MET A 1 12.88 -21.80 -37.98
C MET A 1 12.12 -20.90 -38.95
N ASN A 2 10.93 -21.31 -39.42
CA ASN A 2 10.26 -20.66 -40.54
C ASN A 2 9.69 -19.29 -40.12
N ALA A 3 10.11 -18.22 -40.81
CA ALA A 3 9.67 -16.84 -40.52
C ALA A 3 8.14 -16.67 -40.55
N ALA A 4 7.45 -17.45 -41.40
CA ALA A 4 6.00 -17.51 -41.47
C ALA A 4 5.35 -17.99 -40.14
N THR A 5 6.00 -18.91 -39.43
CA THR A 5 5.52 -19.42 -38.13
C THR A 5 5.65 -18.35 -37.05
N ALA A 6 6.77 -17.62 -37.03
CA ALA A 6 6.98 -16.51 -36.10
C ALA A 6 5.99 -15.35 -36.35
N LEU A 7 5.73 -15.01 -37.61
CA LEU A 7 4.72 -14.02 -38.00
C LEU A 7 3.31 -14.44 -37.58
N ARG A 8 2.93 -15.70 -37.84
CA ARG A 8 1.61 -16.22 -37.46
C ARG A 8 1.43 -16.27 -35.94
N ALA A 9 2.46 -16.62 -35.18
CA ALA A 9 2.44 -16.58 -33.71
C ALA A 9 2.25 -15.15 -33.18
N ARG A 10 2.96 -14.16 -33.73
CA ARG A 10 2.79 -12.74 -33.36
C ARG A 10 1.41 -12.19 -33.72
N MET A 11 0.86 -12.61 -34.86
CA MET A 11 -0.50 -12.27 -35.29
C MET A 11 -1.57 -12.92 -34.39
N ALA A 12 -1.36 -14.15 -33.92
CA ALA A 12 -2.28 -14.81 -33.00
C ALA A 12 -2.35 -14.07 -31.64
N THR A 13 -1.22 -13.62 -31.11
CA THR A 13 -1.16 -12.85 -29.86
C THR A 13 -1.90 -11.51 -29.96
N SER A 14 -1.86 -10.84 -31.12
CA SER A 14 -2.55 -9.56 -31.31
C SER A 14 -4.08 -9.69 -31.35
N PHE A 15 -4.63 -10.82 -31.81
CA PHE A 15 -6.07 -11.10 -31.67
C PHE A 15 -6.48 -11.38 -30.22
N VAL A 16 -5.66 -12.10 -29.46
CA VAL A 16 -5.94 -12.40 -28.04
C VAL A 16 -5.92 -11.13 -27.19
N ALA A 17 -5.00 -10.19 -27.47
CA ALA A 17 -4.92 -8.92 -26.76
C ALA A 17 -6.13 -7.98 -27.00
N ARG A 18 -6.86 -8.15 -28.11
CA ARG A 18 -8.09 -7.38 -28.42
C ARG A 18 -9.37 -8.02 -27.89
N ARG A 19 -9.31 -9.26 -27.40
CA ARG A 19 -10.42 -9.87 -26.68
C ARG A 19 -10.44 -9.21 -25.31
N GLY A 20 -11.30 -8.20 -25.13
CA GLY A 20 -11.51 -7.52 -23.85
C GLY A 20 -12.06 -8.49 -22.81
N PHE A 21 -11.21 -9.38 -22.32
CA PHE A 21 -11.52 -10.36 -21.30
C PHE A 21 -11.74 -9.64 -19.98
N SER A 22 -12.94 -9.10 -19.80
CA SER A 22 -13.49 -8.72 -18.51
C SER A 22 -14.10 -9.97 -17.88
N THR A 23 -13.71 -10.30 -16.65
CA THR A 23 -14.31 -11.40 -15.89
C THR A 23 -15.68 -11.02 -15.31
N THR A 24 -16.06 -9.75 -15.39
CA THR A 24 -17.30 -9.23 -14.82
C THR A 24 -18.26 -8.83 -15.93
N ARG A 25 -19.45 -9.46 -15.94
CA ARG A 25 -20.61 -9.07 -16.76
C ARG A 25 -21.07 -7.66 -16.32
N SER A 26 -21.40 -6.76 -17.25
CA SER A 26 -21.95 -5.45 -16.86
C SER A 26 -23.23 -5.62 -16.05
N GLN A 27 -23.30 -4.94 -14.90
CA GLN A 27 -24.46 -4.97 -14.01
C GLN A 27 -25.32 -3.73 -14.25
N LEU A 28 -26.05 -3.74 -15.36
CA LEU A 28 -26.93 -2.64 -15.82
C LEU A 28 -28.27 -2.55 -15.06
N ALA A 29 -28.48 -3.39 -14.06
CA ALA A 29 -29.75 -3.49 -13.33
C ALA A 29 -29.94 -2.38 -12.28
N SER A 30 -28.89 -1.60 -11.98
CA SER A 30 -28.94 -0.51 -10.99
C SER A 30 -29.37 0.81 -11.64
N PRO A 31 -30.27 1.59 -11.01
CA PRO A 31 -30.57 2.97 -11.43
C PRO A 31 -29.34 3.89 -11.46
N TYR A 32 -28.27 3.52 -10.76
CA TYR A 32 -26.97 4.20 -10.78
C TYR A 32 -26.04 3.51 -11.77
N HIS A 33 -25.71 4.20 -12.86
CA HIS A 33 -24.69 3.78 -13.82
C HIS A 33 -23.33 4.27 -13.36
N TYR A 34 -22.46 3.34 -12.99
CA TYR A 34 -21.08 3.65 -12.68
C TYR A 34 -20.25 3.60 -13.96
N ALA A 35 -19.04 4.14 -13.89
CA ALA A 35 -18.13 3.95 -15.00
C ALA A 35 -17.84 2.45 -15.14
N GLU A 36 -18.17 1.89 -16.31
CA GLU A 36 -17.92 0.49 -16.63
C GLU A 36 -16.59 0.41 -17.43
N GLY A 37 -15.83 -0.67 -17.26
CA GLY A 37 -14.66 -0.96 -18.09
C GLY A 37 -13.33 -1.02 -17.34
N PRO A 38 -12.21 -1.21 -18.07
CA PRO A 38 -10.91 -1.38 -17.44
C PRO A 38 -10.57 -0.18 -16.56
N ARG A 39 -10.20 -0.45 -15.31
CA ARG A 39 -9.72 0.52 -14.31
C ARG A 39 -10.81 1.42 -13.70
N SER A 40 -12.08 1.27 -14.09
CA SER A 40 -13.16 2.03 -13.45
C SER A 40 -13.43 1.60 -12.00
N ASN A 41 -13.00 0.39 -11.62
CA ASN A 41 -13.03 -0.13 -10.25
C ASN A 41 -11.88 0.37 -9.36
N LEU A 42 -10.92 1.12 -9.90
CA LEU A 42 -9.77 1.57 -9.13
C LEU A 42 -10.11 2.89 -8.41
N PRO A 43 -9.85 2.99 -7.10
CA PRO A 43 -10.07 4.22 -6.35
C PRO A 43 -9.04 5.32 -6.66
N PHE A 44 -8.17 5.11 -7.66
CA PHE A 44 -7.14 6.06 -8.08
C PHE A 44 -6.97 6.03 -9.61
N ASN A 45 -6.60 7.18 -10.19
CA ASN A 45 -6.36 7.31 -11.61
C ASN A 45 -4.91 6.96 -11.97
N PRO A 46 -4.64 5.87 -12.72
CA PRO A 46 -3.28 5.47 -13.05
C PRO A 46 -2.76 6.05 -14.38
N LEU A 47 -3.51 6.93 -15.04
CA LEU A 47 -3.12 7.59 -16.31
C LEU A 47 -2.55 9.00 -16.11
N THR A 48 -2.45 9.49 -14.87
CA THR A 48 -1.86 10.81 -14.63
C THR A 48 -0.36 10.79 -14.93
N LYS A 49 0.19 11.88 -15.50
CA LYS A 49 1.62 12.04 -15.79
C LYS A 49 2.52 11.73 -14.59
N PHE A 50 2.02 12.00 -13.38
CA PHE A 50 2.73 11.80 -12.12
C PHE A 50 2.34 10.52 -11.39
N PHE A 51 1.68 9.56 -12.05
CA PHE A 51 1.24 8.32 -11.41
C PHE A 51 2.42 7.55 -10.80
N PHE A 52 3.55 7.49 -11.51
CA PHE A 52 4.76 6.83 -11.02
C PHE A 52 5.19 7.38 -9.65
N PHE A 53 5.30 8.71 -9.53
CA PHE A 53 5.68 9.35 -8.27
C PHE A 53 4.65 9.13 -7.16
N ARG A 54 3.36 9.26 -7.48
CA ARG A 54 2.27 9.04 -6.51
C ARG A 54 2.25 7.62 -5.98
N TYR A 55 2.42 6.64 -6.87
CA TYR A 55 2.47 5.22 -6.52
C TYR A 55 3.63 4.92 -5.58
N TRP A 56 4.86 5.35 -5.93
CA TRP A 56 6.03 5.11 -5.11
C TRP A 56 5.99 5.87 -3.79
N ALA A 57 5.49 7.11 -3.77
CA ALA A 57 5.29 7.86 -2.53
C ALA A 57 4.34 7.12 -1.58
N PHE A 58 3.23 6.58 -2.08
CA PHE A 58 2.31 5.77 -1.28
C PHE A 58 2.99 4.51 -0.73
N MET A 59 3.73 3.77 -1.55
CA MET A 59 4.48 2.57 -1.12
C MET A 59 5.51 2.90 -0.03
N ILE A 60 6.33 3.93 -0.24
CA ILE A 60 7.38 4.35 0.70
C ILE A 60 6.76 4.82 2.02
N THR A 61 5.65 5.55 1.96
CA THR A 61 4.97 6.05 3.17
C THR A 61 4.40 4.89 3.99
N GLY A 62 3.67 3.97 3.35
CA GLY A 62 3.09 2.80 4.04
C GLY A 62 4.17 1.89 4.63
N PHE A 63 5.23 1.61 3.87
CA PHE A 63 6.35 0.79 4.35
C PHE A 63 7.19 1.50 5.41
N GLY A 64 7.43 2.80 5.25
CA GLY A 64 8.27 3.61 6.14
C GLY A 64 7.60 4.00 7.45
N ALA A 65 6.25 4.00 7.52
CA ALA A 65 5.50 4.46 8.69
C ALA A 65 5.90 3.76 10.01
N PRO A 66 6.02 2.42 10.09
CA PRO A 66 6.45 1.76 11.32
C PRO A 66 7.85 2.18 11.78
N PHE A 67 8.78 2.40 10.85
CA PHE A 67 10.16 2.81 11.15
C PHE A 67 10.26 4.27 11.58
N ALA A 68 9.48 5.16 10.95
CA ALA A 68 9.38 6.54 11.37
C ALA A 68 8.82 6.65 12.79
N ILE A 69 7.79 5.86 13.11
CA ILE A 69 7.22 5.80 14.47
C ILE A 69 8.24 5.23 15.46
N ALA A 70 8.90 4.12 15.13
CA ALA A 70 9.91 3.52 16.00
C ALA A 70 11.10 4.46 16.27
N GLY A 71 11.60 5.14 15.23
CA GLY A 71 12.65 6.14 15.33
C GLY A 71 12.23 7.36 16.16
N MET A 72 10.98 7.82 15.98
CA MET A 72 10.42 8.90 16.80
C MET A 72 10.30 8.47 18.27
N SER A 73 9.78 7.28 18.54
CA SER A 73 9.64 6.73 19.90
C SER A 73 10.98 6.56 20.61
N SER A 74 12.03 6.13 19.89
CA SER A 74 13.37 6.01 20.47
C SER A 74 14.00 7.38 20.77
N ILE A 75 13.76 8.40 19.94
CA ILE A 75 14.16 9.79 20.24
C ILE A 75 13.40 10.36 21.43
N ILE A 76 12.09 10.07 21.55
CA ILE A 76 11.28 10.51 22.69
C ILE A 76 11.74 9.81 23.97
N LEU A 77 12.03 8.51 23.93
CA LEU A 77 12.61 7.76 25.05
C LEU A 77 13.99 8.30 25.47
N MET A 78 14.81 8.76 24.52
CA MET A 78 16.07 9.44 24.83
C MET A 78 15.87 10.82 25.49
N LYS A 79 14.70 11.44 25.31
CA LYS A 79 14.30 12.71 25.96
C LYS A 79 13.56 12.51 27.28
N VAL A 80 13.16 11.28 27.61
CA VAL A 80 12.67 10.96 28.96
C VAL A 80 13.89 10.88 29.87
N PRO A 81 14.07 11.78 30.86
CA PRO A 81 15.13 11.63 31.82
C PRO A 81 14.92 10.32 32.58
N SER A 82 15.87 9.39 32.46
CA SER A 82 15.90 8.09 33.15
C SER A 82 15.73 8.20 34.66
N VAL A 83 15.90 9.41 35.20
CA VAL A 83 15.73 9.80 36.60
C VAL A 83 14.31 9.48 37.13
N GLY A 84 13.27 9.55 36.29
CA GLY A 84 11.90 9.25 36.72
C GLY A 84 11.68 7.77 37.05
N LEU A 85 12.22 6.87 36.22
CA LEU A 85 12.00 5.42 36.38
C LEU A 85 12.91 4.80 37.44
N THR A 86 14.13 5.31 37.59
CA THR A 86 15.09 4.82 38.59
C THR A 86 14.80 5.29 40.01
N VAL A 87 14.07 6.40 40.20
CA VAL A 87 13.74 6.94 41.53
C VAL A 87 12.32 6.55 41.97
N PHE A 88 11.35 6.52 41.06
CA PHE A 88 9.95 6.26 41.42
C PHE A 88 9.67 4.79 41.76
N PHE A 89 10.31 3.85 41.04
CA PHE A 89 10.09 2.42 41.24
C PHE A 89 10.64 1.89 42.60
N PRO A 90 11.84 2.29 43.07
CA PRO A 90 12.31 1.91 44.41
C PRO A 90 11.50 2.53 45.55
N LEU A 91 11.02 3.77 45.40
CA LEU A 91 10.24 4.47 46.44
C LEU A 91 8.88 3.81 46.69
N VAL A 92 8.18 3.42 45.62
CA VAL A 92 6.91 2.67 45.72
C VAL A 92 7.16 1.27 46.29
N TRP A 93 8.23 0.60 45.88
CA TRP A 93 8.60 -0.72 46.42
C TRP A 93 9.01 -0.66 47.91
N GLN A 94 9.72 0.40 48.33
CA GLN A 94 10.05 0.61 49.74
C GLN A 94 8.81 0.87 50.61
N THR A 95 7.85 1.67 50.12
CA THR A 95 6.58 1.92 50.84
C THR A 95 5.65 0.70 50.86
N TYR A 96 5.72 -0.18 49.86
CA TYR A 96 5.01 -1.48 49.90
C TYR A 96 5.63 -2.43 50.94
N LYS A 97 6.96 -2.47 51.03
CA LYS A 97 7.68 -3.36 51.96
C LYS A 97 7.59 -2.91 53.43
N SER A 98 7.24 -1.66 53.69
CA SER A 98 7.14 -1.09 55.04
C SER A 98 5.73 -1.18 55.65
N ARG A 99 4.77 -1.85 54.99
CA ARG A 99 3.49 -2.26 55.58
C ARG A 99 3.53 -3.76 55.89
#